data_AF-A0A842XJV2-F1
#
_entry.id   AF-A0A842XJV2-F1
#
_cell.length_a   1.000
_cell.length_b   1.000
_cell.length_c   1.000
_cell.angle_alpha   90.00
_cell.angle_beta   90.00
_cell.angle_gamma   90.00
#
_symmetry.space_group_name_H-M   'P 1'
#
loop_
_entity.id
_entity.type
_entity.pdbx_description
1 polymer ?
#
loop_
_entity_poly.entity_id
_entity_poly.type
_entity_poly.pdbx_seq_one_letter_code
_entity_poly.pdbx_strand_id
1 'polypeptide(L)'
;MIVKEIINERVMTLAEAKDILTALKRSGEGKKTEEGEEEEEIRYERRKAHEHTTKFAKLGAGESRALINELLGLAKMKEEIAVRIADLMPKSANEVRAIYAKERFTLTEADLEKILDLVATYE
;
A
#
# COMPACT_ATOMS: atom_id res chain seq x y z
N MET A 1 10.44 21.80 2.14
CA MET A 1 10.48 20.54 1.34
C MET A 1 11.87 20.47 0.72
N ILE A 2 12.65 19.42 0.96
CA ILE A 2 14.06 19.33 0.51
C ILE A 2 14.10 18.75 -0.92
N VAL A 3 13.44 19.43 -1.86
CA VAL A 3 13.52 19.14 -3.30
C VAL A 3 13.23 20.42 -4.08
N LYS A 4 13.78 20.54 -5.30
CA LYS A 4 13.55 21.68 -6.19
C LYS A 4 12.15 21.63 -6.81
N GLU A 5 11.69 20.45 -7.23
CA GLU A 5 10.36 20.18 -7.76
C GLU A 5 10.02 18.69 -7.65
N ILE A 6 8.72 18.35 -7.58
CA ILE A 6 8.23 16.96 -7.64
C ILE A 6 7.80 16.68 -9.09
N ILE A 7 8.53 15.80 -9.76
CA ILE A 7 8.25 15.42 -11.16
C ILE A 7 7.11 14.38 -11.21
N ASN A 8 7.09 13.47 -10.23
CA ASN A 8 6.09 12.41 -10.13
C ASN A 8 5.97 11.98 -8.67
N GLU A 9 4.74 11.74 -8.24
CA GLU A 9 4.45 11.03 -7.00
C GLU A 9 3.32 10.03 -7.25
N ARG A 10 3.36 8.91 -6.54
CA ARG A 10 2.32 7.89 -6.60
C ARG A 10 2.14 7.26 -5.23
N VAL A 11 0.93 6.80 -4.97
CA VAL A 11 0.61 6.07 -3.75
C VAL A 11 1.06 4.61 -3.93
N MET A 12 1.45 3.96 -2.84
CA MET A 12 1.89 2.57 -2.82
C MET A 12 1.16 1.78 -1.75
N THR A 13 1.03 0.47 -1.95
CA THR A 13 0.43 -0.45 -0.97
C THR A 13 1.39 -0.76 0.16
N LEU A 14 0.86 -1.29 1.27
CA LEU A 14 1.67 -1.85 2.35
C LEU A 14 2.55 -3.02 1.85
N ALA A 15 2.07 -3.78 0.87
CA ALA A 15 2.82 -4.89 0.27
C ALA A 15 4.05 -4.38 -0.51
N GLU A 16 3.89 -3.34 -1.32
CA GLU A 16 5.01 -2.71 -2.02
C GLU A 16 5.99 -2.05 -1.07
N ALA A 17 5.48 -1.33 -0.07
CA ALA A 17 6.30 -0.74 0.97
C ALA A 17 7.10 -1.81 1.74
N LYS A 18 6.49 -2.98 2.02
CA LYS A 18 7.17 -4.12 2.67
C LYS A 18 8.38 -4.58 1.85
N ASP A 19 8.22 -4.73 0.55
CA ASP A 19 9.29 -5.20 -0.33
C ASP A 19 10.43 -4.19 -0.43
N ILE A 20 10.12 -2.90 -0.54
CA ILE A 20 11.11 -1.82 -0.51
C ILE A 20 11.89 -1.84 0.81
N LEU A 21 11.19 -1.85 1.95
CA LEU A 21 11.83 -1.86 3.27
C LEU A 21 12.65 -3.14 3.50
N THR A 22 12.20 -4.27 2.96
CA THR A 22 12.94 -5.54 3.03
C THR A 22 14.19 -5.52 2.15
N ALA A 23 14.12 -4.91 0.97
CA ALA A 23 15.28 -4.73 0.10
C ALA A 23 16.35 -3.85 0.75
N LEU A 24 15.95 -2.73 1.37
CA LEU A 24 16.86 -1.83 2.11
C LEU A 24 17.53 -2.52 3.31
N LYS A 25 16.80 -3.40 4.01
CA LYS A 25 17.38 -4.23 5.08
C LYS A 25 18.45 -5.20 4.56
N ARG A 26 18.31 -5.68 3.33
CA ARG A 26 19.23 -6.66 2.70
C ARG A 26 20.44 -6.01 2.03
N SER A 27 20.28 -4.82 1.44
CA SER A 27 21.36 -4.08 0.78
C SER A 27 22.45 -3.61 1.75
N GLY A 28 22.15 -3.59 3.05
CA GLY A 28 23.15 -3.26 4.07
C GLY A 28 23.56 -1.79 4.00
N GLU A 29 22.61 -0.86 3.81
CA GLU A 29 22.74 0.54 4.23
C GLU A 29 22.79 0.60 5.78
N GLY A 30 23.87 0.02 6.27
CA GLY A 30 24.22 -0.36 7.64
C GLY A 30 25.51 -1.20 7.64
N LYS A 31 26.34 -1.07 6.59
CA LYS A 31 27.67 -1.66 6.47
C LYS A 31 28.69 -0.60 6.87
N LYS A 32 29.05 -0.64 8.16
CA LYS A 32 30.33 -0.27 8.77
C LYS A 32 31.18 0.73 7.95
N THR A 33 31.15 2.01 8.30
CA THR A 33 32.40 2.79 8.24
C THR A 33 33.36 2.29 9.32
N GLU A 34 34.57 1.99 8.87
CA GLU A 34 35.71 1.68 9.71
C GLU A 34 36.13 2.96 10.43
N GLU A 35 35.50 3.26 11.57
CA GLU A 35 36.00 4.13 12.66
C GLU A 35 34.84 4.61 13.53
N GLY A 36 34.42 3.75 14.47
CA GLY A 36 33.98 4.21 15.80
C GLY A 36 32.72 5.07 15.93
N GLU A 37 31.96 5.32 14.87
CA GLU A 37 30.65 5.99 14.96
C GLU A 37 29.53 4.98 14.69
N GLU A 38 28.54 5.00 15.57
CA GLU A 38 27.36 4.14 15.61
C GLU A 38 26.46 4.35 14.37
N GLU A 39 26.92 3.93 13.20
CA GLU A 39 26.15 4.00 11.96
C GLU A 39 24.93 3.07 12.01
N GLU A 40 23.79 3.71 12.26
CA GLU A 40 22.47 3.31 11.80
C GLU A 40 22.03 1.88 12.14
N GLU A 41 21.94 1.58 13.44
CA GLU A 41 20.87 0.69 13.89
C GLU A 41 19.58 1.20 13.23
N ILE A 42 18.92 0.39 12.39
CA ILE A 42 17.76 0.79 11.57
C ILE A 42 16.90 1.76 12.38
N ARG A 43 16.87 3.03 11.95
CA ARG A 43 16.20 4.11 12.69
C ARG A 43 14.86 3.61 13.21
N TYR A 44 14.55 3.85 14.47
CA TYR A 44 13.41 3.23 15.16
C TYR A 44 12.12 3.27 14.32
N GLU A 45 11.87 4.37 13.63
CA GLU A 45 10.71 4.57 12.76
C GLU A 45 10.74 3.65 11.54
N ARG A 46 11.90 3.45 10.91
CA ARG A 46 12.08 2.53 9.77
C ARG A 46 11.82 1.08 10.20
N ARG A 47 12.29 0.69 11.39
CA ARG A 47 12.00 -0.64 11.97
C ARG A 47 10.50 -0.81 12.23
N LYS A 48 9.86 0.19 12.83
CA LYS A 48 8.42 0.17 13.10
C LYS A 48 7.57 0.16 11.83
N ALA A 49 7.99 0.89 10.80
CA ALA A 49 7.36 0.83 9.49
C ALA A 49 7.46 -0.58 8.89
N HIS A 50 8.64 -1.21 8.93
CA HIS A 50 8.83 -2.58 8.44
C HIS A 50 8.00 -3.61 9.21
N GLU A 51 7.95 -3.50 10.55
CA GLU A 51 7.09 -4.33 11.40
C GLU A 51 5.61 -4.17 11.03
N HIS A 52 5.16 -2.93 10.81
CA HIS A 52 3.78 -2.63 10.41
C HIS A 52 3.45 -3.20 9.03
N THR A 53 4.27 -2.94 8.02
CA THR A 53 4.03 -3.46 6.66
C THR A 53 4.07 -4.99 6.64
N THR A 54 4.94 -5.62 7.43
CA THR A 54 4.99 -7.08 7.54
C THR A 54 3.73 -7.66 8.19
N LYS A 55 3.16 -6.96 9.18
CA LYS A 55 1.96 -7.40 9.89
C LYS A 55 0.67 -7.21 9.08
N PHE A 56 0.59 -6.14 8.28
CA PHE A 56 -0.65 -5.70 7.66
C PHE A 56 -0.70 -5.86 6.14
N ALA A 57 0.42 -6.14 5.46
CA ALA A 57 0.38 -6.50 4.04
C ALA A 57 -0.35 -7.84 3.86
N LYS A 58 -1.54 -7.78 3.24
CA LYS A 58 -2.40 -8.95 3.01
C LYS A 58 -2.02 -9.72 1.75
N LEU A 59 -1.47 -9.03 0.75
CA LEU A 59 -1.10 -9.57 -0.55
C LEU A 59 0.41 -9.49 -0.77
N GLY A 60 0.91 -10.20 -1.79
CA GLY A 60 2.23 -9.92 -2.38
C GLY A 60 2.24 -8.58 -3.12
N ALA A 61 3.42 -7.95 -3.29
CA ALA A 61 3.52 -6.67 -4.00
C ALA A 61 2.99 -6.76 -5.45
N GLY A 62 3.33 -7.83 -6.16
CA GLY A 62 2.84 -8.08 -7.53
C GLY A 62 1.31 -8.24 -7.60
N GLU A 63 0.73 -9.06 -6.73
CA GLU A 63 -0.72 -9.26 -6.63
C GLU A 63 -1.44 -7.97 -6.26
N SER A 64 -0.91 -7.22 -5.29
CA SER A 64 -1.49 -5.95 -4.89
C SER A 64 -1.53 -4.93 -6.03
N ARG A 65 -0.48 -4.88 -6.86
CA ARG A 65 -0.42 -3.99 -8.03
C ARG A 65 -1.36 -4.46 -9.15
N ALA A 66 -1.49 -5.77 -9.35
CA ALA A 66 -2.43 -6.34 -10.31
C ALA A 66 -3.88 -6.00 -9.93
N LEU A 67 -4.26 -6.22 -8.66
CA LEU A 67 -5.58 -5.85 -8.13
C LEU A 67 -5.86 -4.34 -8.30
N ILE A 68 -4.88 -3.47 -8.00
CA ILE A 68 -5.03 -2.02 -8.21
C ILE A 68 -5.33 -1.70 -9.68
N ASN A 69 -4.58 -2.30 -10.60
CA ASN A 69 -4.75 -2.02 -12.04
C ASN A 69 -6.15 -2.42 -12.52
N GLU A 70 -6.68 -3.53 -12.01
CA GLU A 70 -8.05 -3.97 -12.32
C GLU A 70 -9.10 -3.06 -11.67
N LEU A 71 -8.92 -2.68 -10.40
CA LEU A 71 -9.81 -1.75 -9.70
C LEU A 71 -9.89 -0.40 -10.40
N LEU A 72 -8.76 0.13 -10.88
CA LEU A 72 -8.68 1.39 -11.62
C LEU A 72 -9.48 1.39 -12.93
N GLY A 73 -9.81 0.21 -13.47
CA GLY A 73 -10.72 0.07 -14.61
C GLY A 73 -12.20 0.28 -14.26
N LEU A 74 -12.57 0.29 -12.97
CA LEU A 74 -13.94 0.49 -12.53
C LEU A 74 -14.31 1.98 -12.50
N ALA A 75 -15.60 2.25 -12.74
CA ALA A 75 -16.14 3.60 -12.60
C ALA A 75 -16.05 4.08 -11.13
N LYS A 76 -15.87 5.39 -10.92
CA LYS A 76 -15.76 6.03 -9.60
C LYS A 76 -14.56 5.54 -8.76
N MET A 77 -13.54 4.98 -9.40
CA MET A 77 -12.30 4.57 -8.73
C MET A 77 -11.24 5.67 -8.84
N LYS A 78 -10.50 5.90 -7.75
CA LYS A 78 -9.25 6.68 -7.73
C LYS A 78 -8.10 5.79 -7.27
N GLU A 79 -6.86 6.16 -7.60
CA GLU A 79 -5.68 5.40 -7.18
C GLU A 79 -5.59 5.24 -5.65
N GLU A 80 -5.83 6.31 -4.89
CA GLU A 80 -5.86 6.26 -3.42
C GLU A 80 -6.87 5.24 -2.87
N ILE A 81 -8.05 5.15 -3.51
CA ILE A 81 -9.10 4.24 -3.10
C ILE A 81 -8.72 2.80 -3.47
N ALA A 82 -8.19 2.58 -4.67
CA ALA A 82 -7.74 1.27 -5.12
C ALA A 82 -6.64 0.72 -4.20
N VAL A 83 -5.66 1.56 -3.82
CA VAL A 83 -4.63 1.20 -2.83
C VAL A 83 -5.26 0.84 -1.49
N ARG A 84 -6.22 1.64 -1.00
CA ARG A 84 -6.92 1.39 0.26
C ARG A 84 -7.69 0.06 0.25
N ILE A 85 -8.34 -0.27 -0.87
CA ILE A 85 -9.05 -1.54 -1.06
C ILE A 85 -8.05 -2.70 -1.05
N ALA A 86 -6.93 -2.59 -1.78
CA ALA A 86 -5.90 -3.62 -1.82
C ALA A 86 -5.24 -3.87 -0.44
N ASP A 87 -5.03 -2.82 0.36
CA ASP A 87 -4.49 -2.96 1.71
C ASP A 87 -5.51 -3.55 2.70
N LEU A 88 -6.79 -3.16 2.56
CA LEU A 88 -7.84 -3.57 3.50
C LEU A 88 -8.54 -4.87 3.13
N MET A 89 -8.51 -5.32 1.88
CA MET A 89 -9.21 -6.52 1.37
C MET A 89 -10.62 -6.64 1.97
N PRO A 90 -11.54 -5.70 1.64
CA PRO A 90 -12.85 -5.65 2.26
C PRO A 90 -13.69 -6.89 1.91
N LYS A 91 -14.41 -7.43 2.88
CA LYS A 91 -15.25 -8.64 2.70
C LYS A 91 -16.74 -8.37 2.71
N SER A 92 -17.13 -7.13 2.98
CA SER A 92 -18.52 -6.73 3.07
C SER A 92 -18.77 -5.38 2.40
N ALA A 93 -19.99 -5.19 1.90
CA ALA A 93 -20.41 -3.93 1.29
C ALA A 93 -20.28 -2.74 2.26
N ASN A 94 -20.42 -2.99 3.57
CA ASN A 94 -20.26 -1.95 4.58
C ASN A 94 -18.80 -1.50 4.73
N GLU A 95 -17.83 -2.40 4.62
CA GLU A 95 -16.42 -2.05 4.60
C GLU A 95 -16.06 -1.22 3.37
N VAL A 96 -16.56 -1.59 2.18
CA VAL A 96 -16.37 -0.79 0.97
C VAL A 96 -17.00 0.59 1.13
N ARG A 97 -18.23 0.68 1.66
CA ARG A 97 -18.86 1.99 1.95
C ARG A 97 -18.05 2.82 2.95
N ALA A 98 -17.44 2.20 3.94
CA ALA A 98 -16.59 2.89 4.91
C ALA A 98 -15.34 3.51 4.25
N ILE A 99 -14.75 2.83 3.25
CA ILE A 99 -13.64 3.36 2.46
C ILE A 99 -14.07 4.62 1.69
N TYR A 100 -15.28 4.60 1.11
CA TYR A 100 -15.83 5.70 0.32
C TYR A 100 -16.54 6.78 1.14
N ALA A 101 -16.58 6.68 2.47
CA ALA A 101 -17.43 7.53 3.31
C ALA A 101 -17.15 9.05 3.19
N LYS A 102 -15.94 9.43 2.75
CA LYS A 102 -15.55 10.84 2.52
C LYS A 102 -15.47 11.21 1.04
N GLU A 103 -15.78 10.30 0.14
CA GLU A 103 -15.77 10.54 -1.29
C GLU A 103 -17.07 11.19 -1.75
N ARG A 104 -16.99 11.96 -2.84
CA ARG A 104 -18.17 12.60 -3.46
C ARG A 104 -18.94 11.65 -4.39
N PHE A 105 -18.71 10.34 -4.26
CA PHE A 105 -19.32 9.32 -5.10
C PHE A 105 -20.37 8.55 -4.31
N THR A 106 -21.51 8.32 -4.93
CA THR A 106 -22.49 7.36 -4.42
C THR A 106 -22.30 6.03 -5.15
N LEU A 107 -21.94 4.99 -4.43
CA LEU A 107 -21.84 3.64 -4.97
C LEU A 107 -23.22 2.99 -5.03
N THR A 108 -23.52 2.36 -6.16
CA THR A 108 -24.70 1.50 -6.31
C THR A 108 -24.42 0.10 -5.74
N GLU A 109 -25.45 -0.72 -5.54
CA GLU A 109 -25.25 -2.11 -5.10
C GLU A 109 -24.41 -2.91 -6.11
N ALA A 110 -24.64 -2.71 -7.40
CA ALA A 110 -23.85 -3.32 -8.46
C ALA A 110 -22.37 -2.86 -8.47
N ASP A 111 -22.09 -1.61 -8.10
CA ASP A 111 -20.71 -1.12 -7.97
C ASP A 111 -20.00 -1.83 -6.81
N LEU A 112 -20.71 -2.03 -5.68
CA LEU A 112 -20.18 -2.69 -4.49
C LEU A 112 -19.89 -4.17 -4.73
N GLU A 113 -20.82 -4.88 -5.40
CA GLU A 113 -20.67 -6.29 -5.74
C GLU A 113 -19.46 -6.51 -6.65
N LYS A 114 -19.31 -5.70 -7.71
CA LYS A 114 -18.14 -5.76 -8.60
C LYS A 114 -16.80 -5.58 -7.87
N ILE A 115 -16.73 -4.64 -6.92
CA ILE A 115 -15.52 -4.43 -6.12
C ILE A 115 -15.23 -5.66 -5.26
N LEU A 116 -16.25 -6.21 -4.60
CA LEU A 116 -16.09 -7.38 -3.72
C LEU A 116 -15.71 -8.64 -4.51
N ASP A 117 -16.36 -8.87 -5.66
CA ASP A 117 -16.05 -9.99 -6.54
C ASP A 117 -14.58 -9.94 -7.00
N LEU A 118 -14.11 -8.75 -7.39
CA LEU A 118 -12.72 -8.56 -7.80
C LEU A 118 -11.76 -8.85 -6.64
N VAL A 119 -12.02 -8.29 -5.46
CA VAL A 119 -11.20 -8.52 -4.27
C VAL A 119 -11.15 -10.01 -3.90
N ALA A 120 -12.26 -10.74 -4.05
CA ALA A 120 -12.32 -12.17 -3.76
C ALA A 120 -11.46 -13.03 -4.70
N THR A 121 -11.14 -12.56 -5.92
CA THR A 121 -10.24 -13.31 -6.83
C THR A 121 -8.77 -13.31 -6.39
N TYR A 122 -8.41 -12.42 -5.46
CA TYR A 122 -7.06 -12.23 -4.93
C TYR A 122 -6.90 -12.75 -3.49
N GLU A 123 -7.91 -13.43 -2.94
CA GLU A 123 -7.87 -14.00 -1.58
C GLU A 123 -7.16 -15.36 -1.50
#